data_AF-A0A7V0MHC4-F1
#
_entry.id   AF-A0A7V0MHC4-F1
#
_cell.length_a   1.000
_cell.length_b   1.000
_cell.length_c   1.000
_cell.angle_alpha   90.00
_cell.angle_beta   90.00
_cell.angle_gamma   90.00
#
_symmetry.space_group_name_H-M   'P 1'
#
loop_
_entity.id
_entity.type
_entity.pdbx_description
1 polymer ?
#
loop_
_entity_poly.entity_id
_entity_poly.type
_entity_poly.pdbx_seq_one_letter_code
_entity_poly.pdbx_strand_id
1 'polypeptide(L)'
;MDNPFRFSGVVEEPAFFNRKKEQEEIWQYIESSQNVLLSSHRRYGKSSLILKMFKEIKNITPVYIDLYGTTRTEEFIISFLRGLSVIESSMGCLIKKSVKEYGALGSILVWTRL
;
A
#
# COMPACT_ATOMS: atom_id res chain seq x y z
N MET A 1 17.93 27.31 12.75
CA MET A 1 18.44 26.10 12.08
C MET A 1 17.30 25.11 12.07
N ASP A 2 16.75 24.78 10.92
CA ASP A 2 15.61 23.87 10.85
C ASP A 2 16.08 22.43 11.03
N ASN A 3 15.30 21.65 11.78
CA ASN A 3 15.63 20.26 12.03
C ASN A 3 15.51 19.45 10.71
N PRO A 4 16.61 18.83 10.23
CA PRO A 4 16.58 18.04 9.00
C PRO A 4 15.94 16.66 9.19
N PHE A 5 15.73 16.20 10.43
CA PHE A 5 15.21 14.87 10.73
C PHE A 5 13.68 14.83 10.78
N ARG A 6 13.10 13.92 10.00
CA ARG A 6 11.68 13.56 10.09
C ARG A 6 11.52 12.27 10.87
N PHE A 7 10.77 12.33 11.97
CA PHE A 7 10.58 11.21 12.90
C PHE A 7 9.30 10.40 12.63
N SER A 8 8.39 10.90 11.78
CA SER A 8 7.11 10.28 11.50
C SER A 8 6.83 10.19 9.99
N GLY A 9 6.11 9.15 9.62
CA GLY A 9 5.61 8.95 8.26
C GLY A 9 6.65 8.40 7.28
N VAL A 10 6.27 8.47 6.01
CA VAL A 10 7.10 8.11 4.86
C VAL A 10 8.07 9.25 4.58
N VAL A 11 9.33 8.90 4.32
CA VAL A 11 10.39 9.87 4.01
C VAL A 11 10.41 10.09 2.50
N GLU A 12 10.39 11.36 2.09
CA GLU A 12 10.45 11.78 0.69
C GLU A 12 11.62 12.73 0.47
N GLU A 13 11.89 13.07 -0.79
CA GLU A 13 12.90 14.09 -1.15
C GLU A 13 12.60 15.45 -0.49
N PRO A 14 13.64 16.21 -0.08
CA PRO A 14 15.08 15.91 -0.18
C PRO A 14 15.62 15.07 1.00
N ALA A 15 14.78 14.60 1.90
CA ALA A 15 15.18 13.89 3.12
C ALA A 15 15.47 12.40 2.90
N PHE A 16 15.10 11.85 1.75
CA PHE A 16 15.43 10.47 1.38
C PHE A 16 16.89 10.40 0.91
N PHE A 17 17.71 9.63 1.63
CA PHE A 17 19.14 9.56 1.36
C PHE A 17 19.58 8.14 1.00
N ASN A 18 20.46 8.04 -0.01
CA ASN A 18 21.16 6.81 -0.40
C ASN A 18 20.22 5.68 -0.91
N ARG A 19 20.60 4.40 -0.77
CA ARG A 19 19.89 3.19 -1.26
C ARG A 19 19.99 2.90 -2.76
N LYS A 20 21.06 3.33 -3.44
CA LYS A 20 21.17 3.15 -4.91
C LYS A 20 21.13 1.69 -5.34
N LYS A 21 21.89 0.84 -4.64
CA LYS A 21 21.97 -0.60 -4.93
C LYS A 21 20.60 -1.28 -4.76
N GLU A 22 19.89 -1.01 -3.66
CA GLU A 22 18.57 -1.59 -3.44
C GLU A 22 17.53 -1.10 -4.46
N GLN A 23 17.63 0.16 -4.91
CA GLN A 23 16.78 0.68 -5.99
C GLN A 23 17.05 -0.08 -7.30
N GLU A 24 18.31 -0.30 -7.66
CA GLU A 24 18.71 -1.06 -8.85
C GLU A 24 18.22 -2.52 -8.78
N GLU A 25 18.38 -3.21 -7.65
CA GLU A 25 17.89 -4.58 -7.45
C GLU A 25 16.36 -4.67 -7.58
N ILE A 26 15.63 -3.74 -6.94
CA ILE A 26 14.16 -3.69 -7.05
C ILE A 26 13.72 -3.42 -8.49
N TRP A 27 14.41 -2.55 -9.23
CA TRP A 27 14.14 -2.32 -10.65
C TRP A 27 14.28 -3.59 -11.48
N GLN A 28 15.37 -4.33 -11.30
CA GLN A 28 15.58 -5.60 -12.00
C GLN A 28 14.46 -6.61 -11.71
N TYR A 29 13.98 -6.68 -10.46
CA TYR A 29 12.86 -7.54 -10.12
C TYR A 29 11.54 -7.11 -10.74
N ILE A 30 11.27 -5.80 -10.82
CA ILE A 30 10.08 -5.25 -11.49
C ILE A 30 10.12 -5.59 -12.99
N GLU A 31 11.25 -5.36 -13.66
CA GLU A 31 11.42 -5.64 -15.09
C GLU A 31 11.29 -7.13 -15.41
N SER A 32 11.77 -8.00 -14.52
CA SER A 32 11.67 -9.46 -14.66
C SER A 32 10.34 -10.04 -14.16
N SER A 33 9.38 -9.20 -13.74
CA SER A 33 8.06 -9.60 -13.23
C SER A 33 8.14 -10.63 -12.09
N GLN A 34 9.12 -10.48 -11.20
CA GLN A 34 9.37 -11.40 -10.10
C GLN A 34 8.64 -10.97 -8.82
N ASN A 35 8.22 -11.95 -8.03
CA ASN A 35 7.68 -11.71 -6.69
C ASN A 35 8.84 -11.50 -5.69
N VAL A 36 8.83 -10.38 -4.98
CA VAL A 36 9.91 -10.00 -4.05
C VAL A 36 9.37 -9.80 -2.64
N LEU A 37 10.08 -10.35 -1.65
CA LEU A 37 9.85 -10.05 -0.24
C LEU A 37 10.95 -9.10 0.27
N LEU A 38 10.58 -7.84 0.55
CA LEU A 38 11.49 -6.87 1.15
C LEU A 38 11.46 -6.96 2.69
N SER A 39 12.50 -7.57 3.28
CA SER A 39 12.58 -7.79 4.73
C SER A 39 13.66 -6.95 5.42
N SER A 40 13.30 -6.29 6.52
CA SER A 40 14.23 -5.65 7.48
C SER A 40 13.48 -5.21 8.74
N HIS A 41 14.16 -4.67 9.74
CA HIS A 41 13.56 -4.15 10.98
C HIS A 41 12.57 -2.99 10.74
N ARG A 42 11.64 -2.77 11.70
CA ARG A 42 10.70 -1.64 11.68
C ARG A 42 11.46 -0.32 11.61
N ARG A 43 10.93 0.67 10.87
CA ARG A 43 11.49 2.03 10.69
C ARG A 43 12.80 2.12 9.87
N TYR A 44 13.20 1.08 9.16
CA TYR A 44 14.36 1.13 8.24
C TYR A 44 14.07 1.81 6.89
N GLY A 45 12.87 2.36 6.69
CA GLY A 45 12.52 3.10 5.48
C GLY A 45 12.11 2.26 4.27
N LYS A 46 11.69 1.00 4.46
CA LYS A 46 11.21 0.12 3.38
C LYS A 46 10.05 0.73 2.59
N SER A 47 9.02 1.23 3.29
CA SER A 47 7.87 1.86 2.62
C SER A 47 8.29 3.13 1.88
N SER A 48 9.20 3.93 2.45
CA SER A 48 9.79 5.10 1.77
C SER A 48 10.52 4.72 0.50
N LEU A 49 11.30 3.64 0.51
CA LEU A 49 12.01 3.14 -0.66
C LEU A 49 11.05 2.75 -1.79
N ILE A 50 10.03 1.94 -1.48
CA ILE A 50 9.05 1.50 -2.48
C ILE A 50 8.23 2.67 -3.02
N LEU A 51 7.74 3.56 -2.15
CA LEU A 51 6.94 4.72 -2.57
C LEU A 51 7.75 5.72 -3.39
N LYS A 52 9.04 5.88 -3.10
CA LYS A 52 9.95 6.65 -3.97
C LYS A 52 10.03 6.03 -5.36
N MET A 53 10.31 4.73 -5.44
CA MET A 53 10.41 4.01 -6.71
C MET A 53 9.12 4.11 -7.53
N PHE A 54 7.96 3.99 -6.89
CA PHE A 54 6.66 4.13 -7.54
C PHE A 54 6.44 5.50 -8.19
N LYS A 55 7.04 6.57 -7.65
CA LYS A 55 6.98 7.92 -8.27
C LYS A 55 7.87 8.05 -9.50
N GLU A 56 8.91 7.22 -9.63
CA GLU A 56 9.86 7.26 -10.75
C GLU A 56 9.41 6.40 -11.93
N ILE A 57 8.54 5.41 -11.68
CA ILE A 57 7.91 4.57 -12.70
C ILE A 57 6.95 5.40 -13.58
N LYS A 58 7.16 5.37 -14.90
CA LYS A 58 6.27 6.04 -15.88
C LYS A 58 5.41 5.09 -16.72
N ASN A 59 5.88 3.87 -16.94
CA ASN A 59 5.28 2.93 -17.91
C ASN A 59 4.47 1.81 -17.25
N ILE A 60 4.47 1.74 -15.92
CA ILE A 60 3.73 0.75 -15.13
C ILE A 60 2.85 1.54 -14.17
N THR A 61 1.62 1.08 -13.94
CA THR A 61 0.73 1.68 -12.93
C THR A 61 0.96 0.97 -11.60
N PRO A 62 1.70 1.55 -10.63
CA PRO A 62 1.92 0.92 -9.35
C PRO A 62 0.63 0.93 -8.53
N VAL A 63 0.32 -0.20 -7.89
CA VAL A 63 -0.75 -0.30 -6.90
C VAL A 63 -0.14 -0.55 -5.53
N TYR A 64 -0.42 0.34 -4.59
CA TYR A 64 -0.01 0.20 -3.20
C TYR A 64 -1.21 -0.12 -2.32
N ILE A 65 -1.11 -1.22 -1.58
CA ILE A 65 -2.14 -1.65 -0.62
C ILE A 65 -1.47 -1.72 0.76
N ASP A 66 -1.85 -0.81 1.65
CA ASP A 66 -1.41 -0.85 3.05
C ASP A 66 -2.33 -1.78 3.85
N LEU A 67 -1.73 -2.83 4.42
CA LEU A 67 -2.41 -3.82 5.26
C LEU A 67 -2.15 -3.59 6.75
N TYR A 68 -1.44 -2.52 7.12
CA TYR A 68 -1.18 -2.22 8.53
C TYR A 68 -2.50 -2.01 9.28
N GLY A 69 -2.71 -2.79 10.34
CA GLY A 69 -3.94 -2.75 11.13
C GLY A 69 -5.12 -3.54 10.54
N THR A 70 -4.96 -4.16 9.37
CA THR A 70 -5.96 -5.10 8.83
C THR A 70 -5.88 -6.39 9.65
N THR A 71 -6.97 -6.73 10.35
CA THR A 71 -7.00 -7.91 11.24
C THR A 71 -7.95 -9.00 10.76
N ARG A 72 -8.86 -8.63 9.84
CA ARG A 72 -9.89 -9.52 9.33
C ARG A 72 -9.75 -9.78 7.84
N THR A 73 -10.19 -10.95 7.40
CA THR A 73 -10.18 -11.34 5.99
C THR A 73 -11.03 -10.42 5.12
N GLU A 74 -12.19 -9.97 5.64
CA GLU A 74 -13.08 -9.09 4.87
C GLU A 74 -12.46 -7.71 4.64
N GLU A 75 -11.77 -7.17 5.66
CA GLU A 75 -11.02 -5.92 5.55
C GLU A 75 -9.89 -6.03 4.53
N PHE A 76 -9.17 -7.17 4.52
CA PHE A 76 -8.17 -7.46 3.50
C PHE A 76 -8.76 -7.45 2.09
N ILE A 77 -9.88 -8.16 1.87
CA ILE A 77 -10.55 -8.21 0.56
C ILE A 77 -10.94 -6.80 0.11
N ILE A 78 -11.51 -5.99 1.00
CA ILE A 78 -11.91 -4.61 0.67
C ILE A 78 -10.69 -3.76 0.30
N SER A 79 -9.61 -3.81 1.10
CA SER A 79 -8.38 -3.08 0.82
C SER A 79 -7.74 -3.51 -0.49
N PHE A 80 -7.75 -4.81 -0.79
CA PHE A 80 -7.24 -5.37 -2.02
C PHE A 80 -8.05 -4.91 -3.25
N LEU A 81 -9.39 -5.03 -3.20
CA LEU A 81 -10.26 -4.58 -4.28
C LEU A 81 -10.13 -3.07 -4.52
N ARG A 82 -10.00 -2.27 -3.46
CA ARG A 82 -9.73 -0.82 -3.57
C ARG A 82 -8.44 -0.54 -4.34
N GLY A 83 -7.37 -1.27 -4.04
CA GLY A 83 -6.12 -1.16 -4.80
C GLY A 83 -6.33 -1.48 -6.29
N LEU A 84 -7.04 -2.56 -6.61
CA LEU A 84 -7.31 -2.95 -8.00
C LEU A 84 -8.20 -1.97 -8.76
N SER A 85 -9.10 -1.25 -8.08
CA SER A 85 -9.97 -0.26 -8.74
C SER A 85 -9.21 0.91 -9.38
N VAL A 86 -7.95 1.12 -8.99
CA VAL A 86 -7.04 2.11 -9.61
C VAL A 86 -6.72 1.69 -11.05
N ILE A 87 -6.66 0.39 -11.33
CA ILE A 87 -6.36 -0.15 -12.66
C ILE A 87 -7.64 -0.27 -13.48
N GLU A 88 -8.73 -0.79 -12.90
CA GLU A 88 -9.98 -1.04 -13.61
C GLU A 88 -11.19 -0.38 -12.96
N SER A 89 -11.86 0.50 -13.69
CA SER A 89 -13.07 1.19 -13.21
C SER A 89 -14.26 0.25 -12.99
N SER A 90 -14.34 -0.86 -13.73
CA SER A 90 -15.39 -1.88 -13.60
C SER A 90 -15.45 -2.51 -12.20
N MET A 91 -14.28 -2.66 -11.57
CA MET A 91 -14.14 -3.18 -10.20
C MET A 91 -14.73 -2.23 -9.15
N GLY A 92 -14.83 -0.92 -9.45
CA GLY A 92 -15.45 0.08 -8.58
C GLY A 92 -16.93 -0.20 -8.28
N CYS A 93 -17.66 -0.77 -9.25
CA CYS A 93 -19.06 -1.17 -9.05
C CYS A 93 -19.19 -2.36 -8.08
N LEU A 94 -18.26 -3.33 -8.16
CA LEU A 94 -18.22 -4.48 -7.25
C LEU A 94 -17.92 -4.05 -5.82
N ILE A 95 -16.97 -3.11 -5.64
CA ILE A 95 -16.64 -2.55 -4.32
C ILE A 95 -17.86 -1.85 -3.71
N LYS A 96 -18.60 -1.06 -4.48
CA LYS A 96 -19.83 -0.40 -3.99
C LYS A 96 -20.87 -1.41 -3.49
N LYS A 97 -20.98 -2.57 -4.15
CA LYS A 97 -21.87 -3.67 -3.73
C LYS A 97 -21.35 -4.32 -2.44
N SER A 98 -20.08 -4.73 -2.41
CA SER A 98 -19.49 -5.38 -1.24
C SER A 98 -19.50 -4.48 0.00
N VAL A 99 -19.11 -3.21 -0.13
CA VAL A 99 -19.10 -2.25 1.00
C VAL A 99 -20.52 -2.00 1.54
N LYS A 100 -21.54 -1.96 0.66
CA LYS A 100 -22.94 -1.78 1.08
C LYS A 100 -23.46 -3.00 1.84
N GLU A 101 -23.09 -4.20 1.39
CA GLU A 101 -23.47 -5.47 2.01
C GLU A 101 -22.81 -5.65 3.39
N TYR A 102 -21.50 -5.37 3.49
CA TYR A 102 -20.77 -5.45 4.76
C TYR A 102 -21.07 -4.29 5.73
N GLY A 103 -21.37 -3.09 5.23
CA GLY A 103 -21.82 -1.96 6.06
C GLY A 103 -23.20 -2.18 6.69
N ALA A 104 -24.10 -2.86 5.96
CA ALA A 104 -25.38 -3.29 6.49
C ALA A 104 -25.21 -4.39 7.55
N LEU A 105 -24.35 -5.39 7.29
CA LEU A 105 -24.05 -6.47 8.24
C LEU A 105 -23.34 -5.96 9.50
N GLY A 106 -22.41 -5.01 9.40
CA GLY A 106 -21.75 -4.39 10.55
C GLY A 106 -22.71 -3.62 11.46
N SER A 107 -23.75 -3.01 10.87
CA SER A 107 -24.81 -2.35 11.62
C SER A 107 -25.74 -3.38 12.29
N ILE A 108 -26.05 -4.49 11.63
CA ILE A 108 -26.92 -5.55 12.15
C ILE A 108 -26.22 -6.38 13.25
N LEU A 109 -24.91 -6.61 13.14
CA LEU A 109 -24.14 -7.40 14.11
C LEU A 109 -23.90 -6.65 15.43
N VAL A 110 -23.83 -5.32 15.41
CA VAL A 110 -23.71 -4.50 16.62
C VAL A 110 -25.04 -4.50 17.42
N TRP A 111 -26.18 -4.65 16.75
CA TRP A 111 -27.50 -4.70 17.40
C TRP A 111 -27.92 -6.08 17.90
N THR A 112 -27.32 -7.16 17.39
CA THR A 112 -27.64 -8.54 17.80
C THR A 112 -26.76 -9.06 18.94
N ARG A 113 -25.88 -8.21 19.48
CA ARG A 113 -24.95 -8.56 20.58
C ARG A 113 -24.97 -7.57 21.76
N LEU A 114 -26.07 -6.83 21.92
CA LEU A 114 -26.41 -6.06 23.11
C LEU A 114 -27.62 -6.66 23.81
#